data_AF-A0A838UIQ3-F1
#
_entry.id   AF-A0A838UIQ3-F1
#
_cell.length_a   1.000
_cell.length_b   1.000
_cell.length_c   1.000
_cell.angle_alpha   90.00
_cell.angle_beta   90.00
_cell.angle_gamma   90.00
#
_symmetry.space_group_name_H-M   'P 1'
#
loop_
_entity.id
_entity.type
_entity.pdbx_description
1 polymer ?
#
loop_
_entity_poly.entity_id
_entity_poly.type
_entity_poly.pdbx_seq_one_letter_code
_entity_poly.pdbx_strand_id
1 'polypeptide(L)'
;MSANAAALRANLAGALGGGSSSGPDDRTLAHRTLVVTVRKDPPFNPADRLEATDVSIRLAGARFVGWDTLATAYTTINAGTVQFTAVRGLTESVSAPSGVPAAVGATLGASQSDTRAETLAVTQQAETLSADVEDGGRRLVIHRQGGLGVDLTGNTVVKVDIAYDGNPSRTVLTAIGAYRDKAGAILAPGALALTQSLVLAPPPGADVKAKVDLTYTVRHILAGDGTYEEKDDRVQEITRASTVANDTPLVPARDFSPTFFGLHAGGPGHGAVGILRPGGALTGLCFATYDEAGQFLAWLRTAQAKDPSVLGDARIGFNPVPPSGALIEPLRPADIPGLQARPSCIT
;
A
#
# COMPACT_ATOMS: atom_id res chain seq x y z
N MET A 1 -15.34 -23.38 7.02
CA MET A 1 -15.18 -22.37 8.08
C MET A 1 -14.70 -21.10 7.42
N SER A 2 -15.38 -19.98 7.61
CA SER A 2 -15.10 -18.73 6.91
C SER A 2 -13.73 -18.17 7.27
N ALA A 3 -13.02 -17.60 6.31
CA ALA A 3 -12.20 -16.44 6.60
C ALA A 3 -13.18 -15.38 7.14
N ASN A 4 -13.33 -15.30 8.46
CA ASN A 4 -14.21 -14.29 9.05
C ASN A 4 -13.66 -12.90 8.65
N ALA A 5 -14.50 -11.87 8.68
CA ALA A 5 -14.09 -10.51 8.32
C ALA A 5 -12.88 -10.01 9.14
N ALA A 6 -12.59 -10.60 10.30
CA ALA A 6 -11.39 -10.32 11.09
C ALA A 6 -10.13 -11.02 10.52
N ALA A 7 -10.24 -12.23 9.96
CA ALA A 7 -9.16 -12.92 9.26
C ALA A 7 -8.81 -12.20 7.94
N LEU A 8 -9.80 -11.72 7.19
CA LEU A 8 -9.54 -10.87 6.03
C LEU A 8 -8.88 -9.55 6.46
N ARG A 9 -9.37 -8.89 7.51
CA ARG A 9 -8.74 -7.67 8.05
C ARG A 9 -7.31 -7.92 8.55
N ALA A 10 -7.07 -9.03 9.23
CA ALA A 10 -5.74 -9.42 9.73
C ALA A 10 -4.80 -9.71 8.56
N ASN A 11 -5.26 -10.44 7.55
CA ASN A 11 -4.51 -10.67 6.32
C ASN A 11 -4.23 -9.35 5.63
N LEU A 12 -5.21 -8.47 5.43
CA LEU A 12 -5.03 -7.14 4.84
C LEU A 12 -4.04 -6.25 5.62
N ALA A 13 -4.04 -6.34 6.95
CA ALA A 13 -3.11 -5.59 7.82
C ALA A 13 -1.69 -6.19 7.85
N GLY A 14 -1.51 -7.46 7.48
CA GLY A 14 -0.21 -8.11 7.41
C GLY A 14 0.67 -7.53 6.30
N ALA A 15 1.92 -7.20 6.64
CA ALA A 15 2.94 -6.83 5.67
C ALA A 15 3.24 -8.03 4.75
N LEU A 16 3.41 -7.76 3.46
CA LEU A 16 3.84 -8.75 2.48
C LEU A 16 5.33 -9.03 2.75
N GLY A 17 5.64 -10.12 3.44
CA GLY A 17 7.01 -10.60 3.65
C GLY A 17 7.91 -9.67 4.49
N GLY A 18 7.65 -9.57 5.79
CA GLY A 18 8.52 -8.85 6.73
C GLY A 18 9.78 -9.64 7.12
N GLY A 19 10.70 -9.85 6.18
CA GLY A 19 12.07 -10.26 6.51
C GLY A 19 12.89 -9.03 6.89
N SER A 20 13.37 -8.94 8.13
CA SER A 20 14.39 -7.94 8.51
C SER A 20 15.64 -8.19 7.67
N SER A 21 15.81 -7.42 6.60
CA SER A 21 16.99 -7.54 5.75
C SER A 21 18.10 -6.65 6.31
N SER A 22 19.30 -7.20 6.46
CA SER A 22 20.50 -6.48 6.88
C SER A 22 21.11 -5.65 5.73
N GLY A 23 20.27 -5.05 4.90
CA GLY A 23 20.64 -4.32 3.69
C GLY A 23 20.32 -2.82 3.77
N PRO A 24 20.58 -2.06 2.70
CA PRO A 24 20.04 -0.71 2.58
C PRO A 24 18.52 -0.74 2.70
N ASP A 25 17.94 0.30 3.30
CA ASP A 25 16.49 0.46 3.35
C ASP A 25 15.99 0.75 1.94
N ASP A 26 15.44 -0.27 1.28
CA ASP A 26 14.99 -0.21 -0.09
C ASP A 26 13.52 0.20 -0.17
N ARG A 27 13.30 1.46 -0.50
CA ARG A 27 11.99 2.08 -0.72
C ARG A 27 11.57 2.06 -2.18
N THR A 28 12.31 1.39 -3.07
CA THR A 28 11.92 1.22 -4.47
C THR A 28 10.82 0.18 -4.66
N LEU A 29 10.54 -0.61 -3.61
CA LEU A 29 9.45 -1.57 -3.53
C LEU A 29 8.28 -1.01 -2.70
N ALA A 30 7.11 -0.94 -3.30
CA ALA A 30 5.88 -0.50 -2.64
C ALA A 30 4.87 -1.65 -2.52
N HIS A 31 4.49 -1.96 -1.29
CA HIS A 31 3.41 -2.90 -0.98
C HIS A 31 2.08 -2.16 -0.99
N ARG A 32 1.13 -2.57 -1.84
CA ARG A 32 -0.16 -1.88 -1.99
C ARG A 32 -1.34 -2.84 -1.97
N THR A 33 -2.44 -2.36 -1.39
CA THR A 33 -3.74 -3.00 -1.52
C THR A 33 -4.56 -2.17 -2.51
N LEU A 34 -4.87 -2.75 -3.67
CA LEU A 34 -5.74 -2.13 -4.66
C LEU A 34 -7.17 -2.61 -4.41
N VAL A 35 -8.12 -1.69 -4.53
CA VAL A 35 -9.55 -1.99 -4.53
C VAL A 35 -10.09 -1.61 -5.90
N VAL A 36 -10.52 -2.63 -6.64
CA VAL A 36 -11.06 -2.50 -7.99
C VAL A 36 -12.57 -2.68 -7.92
N THR A 37 -13.33 -1.63 -8.21
CA THR A 37 -14.79 -1.67 -8.21
C THR A 37 -15.31 -1.77 -9.65
N VAL A 38 -16.09 -2.81 -9.93
CA VAL A 38 -16.85 -2.93 -11.16
C VAL A 38 -18.32 -2.63 -10.86
N ARG A 39 -18.92 -1.73 -11.64
CA ARG A 39 -20.34 -1.37 -11.53
C ARG A 39 -20.97 -1.24 -12.90
N LYS A 40 -22.25 -1.62 -13.01
CA LYS A 40 -23.10 -1.30 -14.15
C LYS A 40 -23.54 0.17 -14.03
N ASP A 41 -23.34 0.96 -15.07
CA ASP A 41 -23.85 2.32 -15.16
C ASP A 41 -25.05 2.33 -16.13
N PRO A 42 -26.26 2.78 -15.73
CA PRO A 42 -27.46 2.69 -16.57
C PRO A 42 -27.27 3.23 -18.00
N PRO A 43 -27.99 2.68 -19.00
CA PRO A 43 -29.10 1.75 -18.87
C PRO A 43 -28.70 0.26 -18.96
N PHE A 44 -29.20 -0.54 -18.03
CA PHE A 44 -29.16 -2.02 -18.05
C PHE A 44 -30.55 -2.53 -17.67
N ASN A 45 -31.00 -3.64 -18.27
CA ASN A 45 -32.20 -4.29 -17.78
C ASN A 45 -31.93 -4.86 -16.37
N PRO A 46 -32.91 -4.88 -15.46
CA PRO A 46 -32.72 -5.42 -14.11
C PRO A 46 -32.20 -6.86 -14.10
N ALA A 47 -32.55 -7.64 -15.12
CA ALA A 47 -32.16 -9.03 -15.26
C ALA A 47 -30.82 -9.23 -16.02
N ASP A 48 -30.25 -8.16 -16.60
CA ASP A 48 -28.92 -8.22 -17.21
C ASP A 48 -27.84 -8.36 -16.14
N ARG A 49 -26.80 -9.14 -16.43
CA ARG A 49 -25.65 -9.30 -15.52
C ARG A 49 -24.32 -9.28 -16.24
N LEU A 50 -23.28 -8.91 -15.50
CA LEU A 50 -21.90 -9.06 -15.96
C LEU A 50 -21.49 -10.52 -15.79
N GLU A 51 -21.22 -11.19 -16.90
CA GLU A 51 -20.86 -12.60 -16.94
C GLU A 51 -19.35 -12.82 -16.90
N ALA A 52 -18.58 -11.93 -17.52
CA ALA A 52 -17.13 -11.95 -17.44
C ALA A 52 -16.57 -10.52 -17.36
N THR A 53 -15.48 -10.35 -16.63
CA THR A 53 -14.73 -9.09 -16.58
C THR A 53 -13.23 -9.35 -16.52
N ASP A 54 -12.48 -8.66 -17.38
CA ASP A 54 -11.03 -8.58 -17.33
C ASP A 54 -10.63 -7.13 -17.03
N VAL A 55 -10.08 -6.90 -15.84
CA VAL A 55 -9.51 -5.60 -15.48
C VAL A 55 -8.02 -5.63 -15.72
N SER A 56 -7.54 -4.83 -16.67
CA SER A 56 -6.13 -4.69 -17.01
C SER A 56 -5.57 -3.39 -16.44
N ILE A 57 -4.63 -3.50 -15.51
CA ILE A 57 -3.92 -2.38 -14.89
C ILE A 57 -2.50 -2.36 -15.43
N ARG A 58 -2.12 -1.30 -16.15
CA ARG A 58 -0.79 -1.11 -16.73
C ARG A 58 -0.05 0.01 -16.03
N LEU A 59 1.18 -0.24 -15.59
CA LEU A 59 2.02 0.74 -14.91
C LEU A 59 2.91 1.52 -15.88
N ALA A 60 3.20 2.78 -15.53
CA ALA A 60 4.25 3.58 -16.16
C ALA A 60 5.40 3.79 -15.18
N GLY A 61 6.64 3.52 -15.60
CA GLY A 61 7.85 3.72 -14.79
C GLY A 61 8.02 2.73 -13.62
N ALA A 62 7.24 1.65 -13.60
CA ALA A 62 7.27 0.63 -12.56
C ALA A 62 6.71 -0.70 -13.10
N ARG A 63 6.86 -1.75 -12.29
CA ARG A 63 6.36 -3.09 -12.57
C ARG A 63 5.81 -3.78 -11.33
N PHE A 64 4.79 -4.60 -11.51
CA PHE A 64 4.35 -5.59 -10.55
C PHE A 64 5.42 -6.67 -10.43
N VAL A 65 5.89 -6.93 -9.21
CA VAL A 65 6.85 -8.02 -8.93
C VAL A 65 6.17 -9.23 -8.31
N GLY A 66 4.96 -9.05 -7.79
CA GLY A 66 4.13 -10.11 -7.24
C GLY A 66 2.74 -9.62 -6.88
N TRP A 67 1.86 -10.57 -6.66
CA TRP A 67 0.58 -10.37 -5.98
C TRP A 67 0.39 -11.52 -4.98
N ASP A 68 -0.36 -11.26 -3.92
CA ASP A 68 -0.56 -12.23 -2.84
C ASP A 68 -2.04 -12.58 -2.69
N THR A 69 -2.83 -11.66 -2.15
CA THR A 69 -4.26 -11.89 -1.92
C THR A 69 -5.08 -11.33 -3.07
N LEU A 70 -6.08 -12.09 -3.51
CA LEU A 70 -7.15 -11.67 -4.41
C LEU A 70 -8.50 -12.05 -3.79
N ALA A 71 -9.35 -11.06 -3.49
CA ALA A 71 -10.59 -11.30 -2.76
C ALA A 71 -11.78 -10.53 -3.36
N THR A 72 -12.92 -11.18 -3.47
CA THR A 72 -14.23 -10.61 -3.79
C THR A 72 -15.18 -10.84 -2.62
N ALA A 73 -16.45 -10.40 -2.76
CA ALA A 73 -17.50 -10.78 -1.82
C ALA A 73 -17.77 -12.29 -1.79
N TYR A 74 -17.41 -13.01 -2.86
CA TYR A 74 -17.77 -14.41 -3.07
C TYR A 74 -16.57 -15.37 -2.87
N THR A 75 -15.36 -14.93 -3.18
CA THR A 75 -14.17 -15.80 -3.21
C THR A 75 -12.94 -15.09 -2.65
N THR A 76 -12.02 -15.81 -2.02
CA THR A 76 -10.68 -15.32 -1.63
C THR A 76 -9.64 -16.32 -2.09
N ILE A 77 -8.56 -15.83 -2.69
CA ILE A 77 -7.44 -16.61 -3.24
C ILE A 77 -6.14 -15.99 -2.72
N ASN A 78 -5.22 -16.81 -2.23
CA ASN A 78 -3.86 -16.38 -1.85
C ASN A 78 -2.85 -17.04 -2.80
N ALA A 79 -1.86 -16.29 -3.28
CA ALA A 79 -0.80 -16.78 -4.13
C ALA A 79 0.06 -17.78 -3.34
N GLY A 80 -0.13 -19.08 -3.60
CA GLY A 80 0.52 -20.18 -2.89
C GLY A 80 -0.42 -21.13 -2.15
N THR A 81 -1.68 -20.74 -1.91
CA THR A 81 -2.74 -21.64 -1.40
C THR A 81 -4.11 -21.20 -1.92
N VAL A 82 -4.76 -22.05 -2.72
CA VAL A 82 -6.17 -21.85 -3.07
C VAL A 82 -7.02 -22.23 -1.85
N GLN A 83 -7.42 -21.26 -1.04
CA GLN A 83 -8.37 -21.47 0.07
C GLN A 83 -9.79 -21.16 -0.38
N PHE A 84 -10.49 -22.20 -0.82
CA PHE A 84 -11.91 -22.12 -1.14
C PHE A 84 -12.75 -21.88 0.12
N THR A 85 -13.44 -20.74 0.21
CA THR A 85 -14.34 -20.41 1.32
C THR A 85 -15.77 -20.35 0.84
N ALA A 86 -16.42 -21.51 0.66
CA ALA A 86 -17.87 -21.56 0.59
C ALA A 86 -18.45 -21.47 2.01
N VAL A 87 -19.22 -20.44 2.31
CA VAL A 87 -20.03 -20.35 3.54
C VAL A 87 -21.25 -21.25 3.36
N ARG A 88 -21.21 -22.46 3.93
CA ARG A 88 -22.42 -23.24 4.25
C ARG A 88 -22.75 -23.01 5.72
N GLY A 89 -23.85 -22.33 5.99
CA GLY A 89 -24.50 -22.29 7.29
C GLY A 89 -25.91 -22.85 7.16
N LEU A 90 -26.13 -24.07 7.66
CA LEU A 90 -27.43 -24.54 8.09
C LEU A 90 -27.21 -25.61 9.18
N THR A 91 -27.15 -25.16 10.42
CA THR A 91 -27.44 -26.00 11.59
C THR A 91 -28.77 -25.52 12.14
N GLU A 92 -29.86 -26.06 11.61
CA GLU A 92 -31.11 -26.17 12.36
C GLU A 92 -31.28 -27.64 12.74
N SER A 93 -30.76 -27.99 13.91
CA SER A 93 -31.23 -29.18 14.61
C SER A 93 -32.59 -28.85 15.23
N VAL A 94 -33.68 -29.08 14.48
CA VAL A 94 -35.02 -29.15 15.07
C VAL A 94 -35.19 -30.54 15.66
N SER A 95 -34.76 -30.72 16.91
CA SER A 95 -35.20 -31.83 17.74
C SER A 95 -36.43 -31.37 18.52
N ALA A 96 -37.62 -31.83 18.12
CA ALA A 96 -38.84 -31.65 18.90
C ALA A 96 -38.81 -32.56 20.14
N PRO A 97 -39.06 -32.07 21.36
CA PRO A 97 -39.33 -32.94 22.50
C PRO A 97 -40.78 -33.42 22.43
N SER A 98 -40.95 -34.74 22.42
CA SER A 98 -42.25 -35.41 22.58
C SER A 98 -42.71 -35.36 24.04
N GLY A 99 -43.86 -34.72 24.28
CA GLY A 99 -44.81 -35.14 25.32
C GLY A 99 -44.92 -34.28 26.59
N VAL A 100 -45.92 -33.36 26.64
CA VAL A 100 -46.71 -32.99 27.84
C VAL A 100 -48.10 -32.48 27.37
N PRO A 101 -49.23 -32.77 28.04
CA PRO A 101 -50.59 -32.48 27.56
C PRO A 101 -51.11 -31.06 27.86
N ALA A 102 -52.12 -30.69 27.07
CA ALA A 102 -52.84 -29.42 26.91
C ALA A 102 -53.11 -28.53 28.15
N ALA A 103 -52.98 -27.22 27.94
CA ALA A 103 -53.89 -26.21 28.49
C ALA A 103 -54.01 -24.98 27.56
N VAL A 104 -55.23 -24.83 27.03
CA VAL A 104 -55.95 -23.64 26.51
C VAL A 104 -55.24 -22.28 26.53
N GLY A 105 -55.17 -21.66 25.34
CA GLY A 105 -54.86 -20.24 25.16
C GLY A 105 -54.74 -19.87 23.68
N ALA A 106 -55.87 -19.66 23.01
CA ALA A 106 -55.92 -19.25 21.61
C ALA A 106 -55.33 -17.84 21.42
N THR A 107 -54.40 -17.68 20.48
CA THR A 107 -54.16 -16.41 19.80
C THR A 107 -53.83 -16.71 18.34
N LEU A 108 -54.80 -16.44 17.49
CA LEU A 108 -54.75 -16.60 16.03
C LEU A 108 -53.92 -15.43 15.46
N GLY A 109 -52.70 -15.71 15.03
CA GLY A 109 -51.83 -14.77 14.32
C GLY A 109 -51.32 -15.42 13.04
N ALA A 110 -52.12 -15.40 11.98
CA ALA A 110 -51.69 -15.84 10.66
C ALA A 110 -50.81 -14.77 10.01
N SER A 111 -49.48 -14.92 10.10
CA SER A 111 -48.54 -14.34 9.15
C SER A 111 -47.87 -15.48 8.39
N GLN A 112 -48.47 -15.85 7.26
CA GLN A 112 -47.89 -16.84 6.35
C GLN A 112 -46.83 -16.13 5.51
N SER A 113 -45.60 -16.11 6.02
CA SER A 113 -44.41 -15.80 5.24
C SER A 113 -43.99 -17.08 4.55
N ASP A 114 -44.28 -17.20 3.26
CA ASP A 114 -43.88 -18.34 2.43
C ASP A 114 -42.38 -18.21 2.09
N THR A 115 -41.53 -18.34 3.11
CA THR A 115 -40.07 -18.35 2.94
C THR A 115 -39.65 -19.76 2.59
N ARG A 116 -39.83 -20.14 1.33
CA ARG A 116 -39.26 -21.37 0.80
C ARG A 116 -37.76 -21.18 0.60
N ALA A 117 -37.00 -21.63 1.59
CA ALA A 117 -35.56 -21.79 1.48
C ALA A 117 -35.25 -23.07 0.68
N GLU A 118 -35.24 -22.99 -0.65
CA GLU A 118 -34.66 -24.05 -1.47
C GLU A 118 -33.15 -24.07 -1.27
N THR A 119 -32.69 -25.02 -0.46
CA THR A 119 -31.26 -25.30 -0.28
C THR A 119 -30.78 -26.12 -1.47
N LEU A 120 -30.61 -25.47 -2.62
CA LEU A 120 -29.96 -26.10 -3.77
C LEU A 120 -28.49 -26.31 -3.39
N ALA A 121 -28.10 -27.58 -3.20
CA ALA A 121 -26.71 -27.96 -2.99
C ALA A 121 -25.94 -27.81 -4.31
N VAL A 122 -25.78 -26.58 -4.76
CA VAL A 122 -25.02 -26.22 -5.95
C VAL A 122 -23.55 -26.22 -5.56
N THR A 123 -22.87 -27.31 -5.89
CA THR A 123 -21.41 -27.40 -5.98
C THR A 123 -20.86 -26.61 -7.18
N GLN A 124 -21.66 -25.75 -7.84
CA GLN A 124 -21.15 -24.90 -8.91
C GLN A 124 -20.36 -23.75 -8.29
N GLN A 125 -19.17 -23.57 -8.85
CA GLN A 125 -18.34 -22.42 -8.61
C GLN A 125 -19.12 -21.15 -8.97
N ALA A 126 -19.53 -20.38 -7.96
CA ALA A 126 -20.32 -19.15 -8.13
C ALA A 126 -19.52 -18.08 -8.90
N GLU A 127 -18.20 -18.07 -8.74
CA GLU A 127 -17.30 -17.17 -9.44
C GLU A 127 -15.94 -17.86 -9.65
N THR A 128 -15.38 -17.73 -10.85
CA THR A 128 -13.96 -18.01 -11.12
C THR A 128 -13.23 -16.68 -11.08
N LEU A 129 -12.16 -16.62 -10.29
CA LEU A 129 -11.36 -15.43 -10.04
C LEU A 129 -9.89 -15.81 -10.21
N SER A 130 -9.12 -15.04 -10.99
CA SER A 130 -7.67 -15.20 -11.09
C SER A 130 -7.00 -13.84 -11.37
N ALA A 131 -5.70 -13.79 -11.17
CA ALA A 131 -4.90 -12.65 -11.58
C ALA A 131 -3.56 -13.09 -12.16
N ASP A 132 -3.15 -12.42 -13.23
CA ASP A 132 -1.95 -12.72 -13.98
C ASP A 132 -1.10 -11.45 -14.13
N VAL A 133 0.21 -11.63 -13.98
CA VAL A 133 1.20 -10.55 -14.19
C VAL A 133 1.88 -10.82 -15.54
N GLU A 134 1.58 -9.96 -16.50
CA GLU A 134 2.03 -10.04 -17.89
C GLU A 134 3.10 -8.99 -18.20
N ASP A 135 3.64 -9.04 -19.42
CA ASP A 135 4.52 -8.00 -19.98
C ASP A 135 5.74 -7.69 -19.10
N GLY A 136 6.33 -8.74 -18.50
CA GLY A 136 7.49 -8.62 -17.62
C GLY A 136 7.19 -7.86 -16.32
N GLY A 137 5.94 -7.81 -15.88
CA GLY A 137 5.50 -7.08 -14.71
C GLY A 137 4.77 -5.78 -15.02
N ARG A 138 4.67 -5.34 -16.28
CA ARG A 138 4.06 -4.04 -16.59
C ARG A 138 2.54 -4.04 -16.57
N ARG A 139 1.92 -5.21 -16.59
CA ARG A 139 0.48 -5.37 -16.68
C ARG A 139 0.00 -6.41 -15.68
N LEU A 140 -0.94 -6.03 -14.82
CA LEU A 140 -1.71 -6.94 -13.99
C LEU A 140 -3.08 -7.09 -14.64
N VAL A 141 -3.52 -8.33 -14.88
CA VAL A 141 -4.86 -8.63 -15.38
C VAL A 141 -5.61 -9.41 -14.31
N ILE A 142 -6.79 -8.93 -13.94
CA ILE A 142 -7.69 -9.60 -13.00
C ILE A 142 -8.85 -10.16 -13.81
N HIS A 143 -8.96 -11.48 -13.83
CA HIS A 143 -10.00 -12.22 -14.55
C HIS A 143 -11.10 -12.62 -13.58
N ARG A 144 -12.34 -12.35 -13.96
CA ARG A 144 -13.54 -12.78 -13.23
C ARG A 144 -14.54 -13.37 -14.19
N GLN A 145 -15.12 -14.50 -13.83
CA GLN A 145 -16.20 -15.15 -14.56
C GLN A 145 -17.28 -15.57 -13.58
N GLY A 146 -18.51 -15.11 -13.81
CA GLY A 146 -19.68 -15.43 -13.00
C GLY A 146 -20.26 -16.78 -13.38
N GLY A 147 -20.71 -17.54 -12.39
CA GLY A 147 -21.56 -18.70 -12.59
C GLY A 147 -23.02 -18.31 -12.84
N LEU A 148 -23.88 -19.33 -12.89
CA LEU A 148 -25.34 -19.16 -12.99
C LEU A 148 -25.85 -18.22 -11.88
N GLY A 149 -26.66 -17.22 -12.24
CA GLY A 149 -27.25 -16.27 -11.28
C GLY A 149 -26.29 -15.26 -10.64
N VAL A 150 -25.01 -15.23 -11.02
CA VAL A 150 -24.02 -14.35 -10.39
C VAL A 150 -23.71 -13.14 -11.26
N ASP A 151 -23.98 -11.95 -10.71
CA ASP A 151 -23.58 -10.68 -11.31
C ASP A 151 -22.23 -10.23 -10.75
N LEU A 152 -21.25 -10.00 -11.63
CA LEU A 152 -19.88 -9.62 -11.24
C LEU A 152 -19.74 -8.16 -10.77
N THR A 153 -20.81 -7.42 -10.52
CA THR A 153 -20.69 -6.11 -9.85
C THR A 153 -20.11 -6.25 -8.45
N GLY A 154 -19.33 -5.25 -8.01
CA GLY A 154 -18.74 -5.20 -6.68
C GLY A 154 -17.24 -4.94 -6.67
N ASN A 155 -16.64 -5.16 -5.51
CA ASN A 155 -15.23 -4.89 -5.25
C ASN A 155 -14.40 -6.16 -5.38
N THR A 156 -13.23 -6.01 -5.99
CA THR A 156 -12.13 -6.97 -5.93
C THR A 156 -10.97 -6.30 -5.23
N VAL A 157 -10.44 -6.92 -4.18
CA VAL A 157 -9.28 -6.47 -3.43
C VAL A 157 -8.09 -7.30 -3.89
N VAL A 158 -7.02 -6.64 -4.33
CA VAL A 158 -5.78 -7.32 -4.69
C VAL A 158 -4.60 -6.70 -3.95
N LYS A 159 -3.77 -7.53 -3.34
CA LYS A 159 -2.50 -7.13 -2.76
C LYS A 159 -1.38 -7.31 -3.77
N VAL A 160 -0.62 -6.25 -4.00
CA VAL A 160 0.42 -6.21 -5.02
C VAL A 160 1.70 -5.60 -4.48
N ASP A 161 2.80 -6.07 -5.05
CA ASP A 161 4.11 -5.48 -4.86
C ASP A 161 4.52 -4.77 -6.14
N ILE A 162 4.85 -3.49 -6.03
CA ILE A 162 5.18 -2.60 -7.15
C ILE A 162 6.62 -2.14 -7.00
N ALA A 163 7.50 -2.51 -7.92
CA ALA A 163 8.88 -2.04 -7.98
C ALA A 163 9.04 -0.89 -8.97
N TYR A 164 9.79 0.14 -8.57
CA TYR A 164 10.19 1.24 -9.45
C TYR A 164 11.23 0.77 -10.47
N ASP A 165 11.04 1.13 -11.75
CA ASP A 165 11.94 0.72 -12.85
C ASP A 165 13.07 1.74 -13.11
N GLY A 166 12.93 2.97 -12.60
CA GLY A 166 13.92 4.03 -12.83
C GLY A 166 15.17 3.90 -11.94
N ASN A 167 16.12 4.81 -12.17
CA ASN A 167 17.31 4.88 -11.33
C ASN A 167 16.95 5.45 -9.95
N PRO A 168 17.15 4.70 -8.85
CA PRO A 168 16.85 5.21 -7.53
C PRO A 168 17.86 6.27 -7.10
N SER A 169 17.36 7.28 -6.40
CA SER A 169 18.18 8.17 -5.60
C SER A 169 18.77 7.42 -4.41
N ARG A 170 20.01 7.78 -4.07
CA ARG A 170 20.74 7.22 -2.94
C ARG A 170 20.88 8.31 -1.89
N THR A 171 20.28 8.11 -0.73
CA THR A 171 20.39 9.06 0.37
C THR A 171 21.02 8.36 1.56
N VAL A 172 22.02 8.99 2.18
CA VAL A 172 22.64 8.50 3.42
C VAL A 172 21.97 9.20 4.59
N LEU A 173 21.20 8.45 5.37
CA LEU A 173 20.64 8.95 6.63
C LEU A 173 21.66 8.83 7.74
N THR A 174 21.66 9.81 8.62
CA THR A 174 22.49 9.87 9.81
C THR A 174 21.59 9.77 11.02
N ALA A 175 21.88 8.81 11.89
CA ALA A 175 21.26 8.67 13.20
C ALA A 175 22.31 8.80 14.30
N ILE A 176 21.96 9.54 15.34
CA ILE A 176 22.84 9.82 16.48
C ILE A 176 22.38 8.95 17.66
N GLY A 177 23.29 8.11 18.16
CA GLY A 177 22.92 7.11 19.16
C GLY A 177 22.48 7.70 20.51
N ALA A 178 23.27 8.64 21.05
CA ALA A 178 22.94 9.33 22.29
C ALA A 178 23.52 10.75 22.28
N TYR A 179 22.80 11.69 22.89
CA TYR A 179 23.24 13.07 23.09
C TYR A 179 23.78 13.33 24.50
N ARG A 180 23.58 12.38 25.41
CA ARG A 180 23.99 12.44 26.82
C ARG A 180 24.66 11.14 27.22
N ASP A 181 25.59 11.23 28.17
CA ASP A 181 26.19 10.06 28.79
C ASP A 181 25.23 9.39 29.79
N LYS A 182 25.69 8.30 30.41
CA LYS A 182 24.90 7.57 31.41
C LYS A 182 24.61 8.38 32.68
N ALA A 183 25.38 9.44 32.94
CA ALA A 183 25.18 10.36 34.07
C ALA A 183 24.26 11.55 33.69
N GLY A 184 23.79 11.62 32.45
CA GLY A 184 22.94 12.70 31.94
C GLY A 184 23.70 13.94 31.49
N ALA A 185 25.04 13.93 31.52
CA ALA A 185 25.85 15.04 31.01
C ALA A 185 25.82 15.07 29.47
N ILE A 186 25.86 16.26 28.89
CA ILE A 186 25.85 16.44 27.43
C ILE A 186 27.16 15.88 26.86
N LEU A 187 27.07 15.01 25.86
CA LEU A 187 28.23 14.47 25.18
C LEU A 187 28.95 15.55 24.37
N ALA A 188 30.28 15.55 24.42
CA ALA A 188 31.09 16.39 23.57
C ALA A 188 31.00 15.95 22.09
N PRO A 189 31.24 16.84 21.12
CA PRO A 189 31.08 16.52 19.71
C PRO A 189 31.84 15.29 19.22
N GLY A 190 33.11 15.14 19.62
CA GLY A 190 33.94 13.97 19.30
C GLY A 190 33.51 12.66 19.99
N ALA A 191 32.61 12.72 20.98
CA ALA A 191 32.09 11.55 21.69
C ALA A 191 30.72 11.08 21.16
N LEU A 192 30.13 11.79 20.20
CA LEU A 192 28.88 11.37 19.57
C LEU A 192 29.11 10.17 18.65
N ALA A 193 28.32 9.13 18.86
CA ALA A 193 28.27 7.98 17.96
C ALA A 193 27.32 8.25 16.80
N LEU A 194 27.88 8.29 15.58
CA LEU A 194 27.13 8.47 14.35
C LEU A 194 26.96 7.14 13.63
N THR A 195 25.71 6.76 13.39
CA THR A 195 25.38 5.66 12.49
C THR A 195 24.86 6.22 11.18
N GLN A 196 25.22 5.58 10.07
CA GLN A 196 24.74 5.94 8.76
C GLN A 196 24.06 4.74 8.12
N SER A 197 22.92 4.96 7.51
CA SER A 197 22.20 3.97 6.72
C SER A 197 21.96 4.51 5.31
N LEU A 198 22.16 3.64 4.32
CA LEU A 198 21.84 3.96 2.93
C LEU A 198 20.35 3.67 2.71
N VAL A 199 19.64 4.64 2.17
CA VAL A 199 18.27 4.51 1.69
C VAL A 199 18.27 4.61 0.17
N LEU A 200 17.65 3.63 -0.48
CA LEU A 200 17.37 3.66 -1.90
C LEU A 200 15.91 4.03 -2.08
N ALA A 201 15.63 5.14 -2.77
CA ALA A 201 14.26 5.59 -3.01
C ALA A 201 14.14 6.15 -4.43
N PRO A 202 12.96 6.11 -5.05
CA PRO A 202 12.73 6.86 -6.29
C PRO A 202 13.06 8.35 -6.10
N PRO A 203 13.50 9.05 -7.16
CA PRO A 203 13.80 10.47 -7.10
C PRO A 203 12.60 11.29 -6.57
N PRO A 204 12.83 12.38 -5.81
CA PRO A 204 11.76 13.22 -5.32
C PRO A 204 10.79 13.65 -6.43
N GLY A 205 9.49 13.42 -6.21
CA GLY A 205 8.44 13.73 -7.18
C GLY A 205 8.09 12.61 -8.15
N ALA A 206 8.83 11.49 -8.15
CA ALA A 206 8.47 10.32 -8.94
C ALA A 206 7.20 9.66 -8.40
N ASP A 207 6.17 9.52 -9.22
CA ASP A 207 4.96 8.77 -8.93
C ASP A 207 4.85 7.51 -9.80
N VAL A 208 4.07 6.54 -9.34
CA VAL A 208 3.67 5.41 -10.17
C VAL A 208 2.22 5.55 -10.53
N LYS A 209 2.01 5.76 -11.82
CA LYS A 209 0.70 5.94 -12.42
C LYS A 209 0.30 4.69 -13.19
N ALA A 210 -1.01 4.50 -13.31
CA ALA A 210 -1.58 3.41 -14.05
C ALA A 210 -2.60 3.85 -15.08
N LYS A 211 -2.62 3.10 -16.17
CA LYS A 211 -3.74 3.04 -17.11
C LYS A 211 -4.58 1.81 -16.76
N VAL A 212 -5.90 1.99 -16.67
CA VAL A 212 -6.84 0.93 -16.34
C VAL A 212 -7.80 0.74 -17.51
N ASP A 213 -7.81 -0.47 -18.04
CA ASP A 213 -8.72 -0.90 -19.10
C ASP A 213 -9.65 -2.00 -18.54
N LEU A 214 -10.91 -2.00 -18.95
CA LEU A 214 -11.90 -3.01 -18.60
C LEU A 214 -12.42 -3.65 -19.89
N THR A 215 -12.30 -4.96 -19.99
CA THR A 215 -13.08 -5.75 -20.95
C THR A 215 -14.17 -6.48 -20.18
N TYR A 216 -15.41 -6.44 -20.65
CA TYR A 216 -16.52 -7.09 -19.96
C TYR A 216 -17.51 -7.70 -20.95
N THR A 217 -18.15 -8.78 -20.53
CA THR A 217 -19.24 -9.43 -21.25
C THR A 217 -20.52 -9.31 -20.44
N VAL A 218 -21.55 -8.75 -21.07
CA VAL A 218 -22.90 -8.64 -20.51
C VAL A 218 -23.74 -9.77 -21.07
N ARG A 219 -24.39 -10.54 -20.20
CA ARG A 219 -25.51 -11.39 -20.57
C ARG A 219 -26.76 -10.52 -20.60
N HIS A 220 -27.16 -10.11 -21.79
CA HIS A 220 -28.35 -9.28 -22.00
C HIS A 220 -29.57 -10.16 -22.28
N ILE A 221 -30.61 -10.04 -21.46
CA ILE A 221 -31.84 -10.84 -21.63
C ILE A 221 -32.79 -10.11 -22.59
N LEU A 222 -33.11 -10.77 -23.70
CA LEU A 222 -34.03 -10.28 -24.72
C LEU A 222 -35.48 -10.69 -24.43
N ALA A 223 -35.68 -11.86 -23.81
CA ALA A 223 -36.97 -12.40 -23.38
C ALA A 223 -36.76 -13.53 -22.35
N GLY A 224 -37.76 -13.82 -21.52
CA GLY A 224 -37.69 -14.87 -20.50
C GLY A 224 -37.44 -14.36 -19.08
N ASP A 225 -37.22 -13.06 -18.90
CA ASP A 225 -36.90 -12.41 -17.61
C ASP A 225 -38.00 -12.49 -16.53
N GLY A 226 -39.16 -13.09 -16.85
CA GLY A 226 -40.25 -13.34 -15.92
C GLY A 226 -40.21 -14.72 -15.24
N THR A 227 -39.26 -15.58 -15.59
CA THR A 227 -39.10 -16.93 -15.01
C THR A 227 -37.84 -16.98 -14.14
N TYR A 228 -37.75 -17.99 -13.26
CA TYR A 228 -36.56 -18.20 -12.42
C TYR A 228 -35.48 -19.05 -13.11
N GLU A 229 -35.85 -19.80 -14.15
CA GLU A 229 -34.96 -20.75 -14.81
C GLU A 229 -34.23 -20.08 -15.98
N GLU A 230 -32.93 -19.82 -15.84
CA GLU A 230 -32.15 -19.20 -16.92
C GLU A 230 -32.10 -19.97 -18.24
N LYS A 231 -32.58 -21.22 -18.26
CA LYS A 231 -32.60 -22.10 -19.42
C LYS A 231 -33.64 -21.67 -20.46
N ASP A 232 -34.71 -21.01 -20.05
CA ASP A 232 -35.76 -20.52 -20.97
C ASP A 232 -35.54 -19.06 -21.39
N ASP A 233 -34.53 -18.40 -20.84
CA ASP A 233 -34.08 -17.08 -21.27
C ASP A 233 -33.57 -17.11 -22.72
N ARG A 234 -34.01 -16.12 -23.49
CA ARG A 234 -33.37 -15.75 -24.75
C ARG A 234 -32.35 -14.67 -24.47
N VAL A 235 -31.07 -15.00 -24.59
CA VAL A 235 -29.98 -14.08 -24.27
C VAL A 235 -29.14 -13.65 -25.47
N GLN A 236 -28.52 -12.50 -25.32
CA GLN A 236 -27.46 -12.00 -26.18
C GLN A 236 -26.23 -11.68 -25.32
N GLU A 237 -25.08 -12.25 -25.66
CA GLU A 237 -23.81 -11.89 -25.05
C GLU A 237 -23.21 -10.68 -25.78
N ILE A 238 -22.88 -9.64 -25.03
CA ILE A 238 -22.30 -8.40 -25.56
C ILE A 238 -20.97 -8.15 -24.87
N THR A 239 -19.87 -8.36 -25.59
CA THR A 239 -18.53 -8.03 -25.10
C THR A 239 -18.14 -6.62 -25.52
N ARG A 240 -17.62 -5.84 -24.58
CA ARG A 240 -17.09 -4.50 -24.82
C ARG A 240 -15.76 -4.31 -24.11
N ALA A 241 -14.93 -3.44 -24.67
CA ALA A 241 -13.70 -2.98 -24.04
C ALA A 241 -13.76 -1.46 -23.90
N SER A 242 -13.31 -0.95 -22.76
CA SER A 242 -13.19 0.47 -22.50
C SER A 242 -11.93 0.78 -21.71
N THR A 243 -11.31 1.92 -22.03
CA THR A 243 -10.33 2.52 -21.13
C THR A 243 -11.09 3.28 -20.05
N VAL A 244 -10.92 2.84 -18.80
CA VAL A 244 -11.65 3.36 -17.64
C VAL A 244 -10.92 4.56 -17.04
N ALA A 245 -9.59 4.47 -16.98
CA ALA A 245 -8.77 5.55 -16.47
C ALA A 245 -7.43 5.61 -17.20
N ASN A 246 -7.00 6.83 -17.51
CA ASN A 246 -5.65 7.11 -17.94
C ASN A 246 -4.99 7.93 -16.84
N ASP A 247 -3.78 7.53 -16.42
CA ASP A 247 -2.92 8.32 -15.51
C ASP A 247 -3.38 8.39 -14.04
N THR A 248 -3.96 7.31 -13.52
CA THR A 248 -4.36 7.25 -12.09
C THR A 248 -3.14 6.97 -11.20
N PRO A 249 -2.84 7.79 -10.17
CA PRO A 249 -1.73 7.53 -9.27
C PRO A 249 -2.05 6.31 -8.38
N LEU A 250 -1.30 5.22 -8.54
CA LEU A 250 -1.38 4.04 -7.67
C LEU A 250 -0.43 4.13 -6.48
N VAL A 251 0.73 4.74 -6.71
CA VAL A 251 1.65 5.10 -5.63
C VAL A 251 2.03 6.57 -5.77
N PRO A 252 1.45 7.43 -4.91
CA PRO A 252 1.82 8.84 -4.85
C PRO A 252 3.31 9.03 -4.54
N ALA A 253 3.92 10.08 -5.10
CA ALA A 253 5.33 10.38 -4.89
C ALA A 253 5.75 10.49 -3.42
N ARG A 254 4.88 11.05 -2.58
CA ARG A 254 5.10 11.16 -1.12
C ARG A 254 5.25 9.82 -0.41
N ASP A 255 4.73 8.74 -0.99
CA ASP A 255 4.82 7.40 -0.40
C ASP A 255 6.07 6.64 -0.89
N PHE A 256 6.66 7.04 -2.03
CA PHE A 256 7.87 6.46 -2.60
C PHE A 256 9.14 7.20 -2.16
N SER A 257 9.07 8.53 -2.08
CA SER A 257 10.18 9.40 -1.72
C SER A 257 9.89 10.02 -0.36
N PRO A 258 10.25 9.32 0.74
CA PRO A 258 10.06 9.87 2.08
C PRO A 258 10.81 11.20 2.20
N THR A 259 10.15 12.16 2.85
CA THR A 259 10.78 13.44 3.15
C THR A 259 11.89 13.22 4.17
N PHE A 260 13.13 13.50 3.77
CA PHE A 260 14.25 13.55 4.68
C PHE A 260 14.48 14.96 5.20
N PHE A 261 15.05 15.05 6.40
CA PHE A 261 15.23 16.31 7.07
C PHE A 261 16.71 16.66 7.16
N GLY A 262 17.04 17.94 6.97
CA GLY A 262 18.40 18.45 7.09
C GLY A 262 18.43 19.73 7.90
N LEU A 263 19.62 20.14 8.31
CA LEU A 263 19.83 21.45 8.92
C LEU A 263 20.22 22.46 7.84
N HIS A 264 19.59 23.62 7.84
CA HIS A 264 19.85 24.70 6.87
C HIS A 264 20.10 26.00 7.59
N ALA A 265 21.02 26.81 7.06
CA ALA A 265 21.19 28.18 7.50
C ALA A 265 20.07 29.07 6.95
N GLY A 266 19.60 30.02 7.75
CA GLY A 266 18.58 30.99 7.33
C GLY A 266 19.08 32.14 6.44
N GLY A 267 20.40 32.27 6.23
CA GLY A 267 21.02 33.39 5.51
C GLY A 267 21.34 33.12 4.04
N PRO A 268 21.47 34.16 3.20
CA PRO A 268 21.91 34.02 1.81
C PRO A 268 23.34 33.47 1.75
N GLY A 269 23.59 32.50 0.86
CA GLY A 269 24.93 31.95 0.61
C GLY A 269 25.31 30.68 1.38
N HIS A 270 24.51 30.26 2.37
CA HIS A 270 24.73 29.01 3.09
C HIS A 270 23.62 27.99 2.79
N GLY A 271 24.00 26.84 2.24
CA GLY A 271 23.10 25.73 1.92
C GLY A 271 22.76 24.85 3.12
N ALA A 272 22.34 23.61 2.86
CA ALA A 272 22.19 22.62 3.92
C ALA A 272 23.55 22.22 4.50
N VAL A 273 23.55 21.79 5.76
CA VAL A 273 24.71 21.23 6.44
C VAL A 273 25.00 19.85 5.84
N GLY A 274 26.25 19.64 5.44
CA GLY A 274 26.79 18.36 5.01
C GLY A 274 27.67 17.71 6.07
N ILE A 275 28.04 16.45 5.81
CA ILE A 275 28.94 15.64 6.60
C ILE A 275 30.01 15.03 5.70
N LEU A 276 31.26 15.09 6.15
CA LEU A 276 32.44 14.55 5.47
C LEU A 276 33.16 13.60 6.42
N ARG A 277 33.14 12.31 6.10
CA ARG A 277 33.91 11.29 6.85
C ARG A 277 35.35 11.18 6.31
N PRO A 278 36.30 10.69 7.13
CA PRO A 278 37.67 10.46 6.67
C PRO A 278 37.69 9.56 5.43
N GLY A 279 38.28 10.04 4.33
CA GLY A 279 38.34 9.32 3.05
C GLY A 279 37.03 9.18 2.28
N GLY A 280 35.93 9.77 2.79
CA GLY A 280 34.62 9.76 2.15
C GLY A 280 34.37 10.98 1.26
N ALA A 281 33.26 10.96 0.53
CA ALA A 281 32.72 12.13 -0.15
C ALA A 281 31.92 13.00 0.85
N LEU A 282 31.78 14.30 0.53
CA LEU A 282 30.81 15.15 1.21
C LEU A 282 29.40 14.65 0.86
N THR A 283 28.59 14.34 1.87
CA THR A 283 27.17 14.03 1.71
C THR A 283 26.33 15.01 2.51
N GLY A 284 25.03 15.12 2.24
CA GLY A 284 24.13 15.84 3.14
C GLY A 284 24.08 15.21 4.53
N LEU A 285 23.92 16.04 5.56
CA LEU A 285 23.56 15.57 6.90
C LEU A 285 22.04 15.39 6.95
N CYS A 286 21.57 14.21 6.53
CA CYS A 286 20.16 13.86 6.45
C CYS A 286 19.70 13.08 7.69
N PHE A 287 18.47 13.33 8.15
CA PHE A 287 17.79 12.63 9.24
C PHE A 287 16.48 12.01 8.72
N ALA A 288 16.05 10.90 9.34
CA ALA A 288 14.83 10.22 8.94
C ALA A 288 13.59 11.03 9.33
N THR A 289 13.66 11.75 10.45
CA THR A 289 12.53 12.52 10.98
C THR A 289 12.90 13.97 11.33
N TYR A 290 11.88 14.83 11.37
CA TYR A 290 12.03 16.20 11.84
C TYR A 290 12.51 16.26 13.30
N ASP A 291 12.02 15.34 14.14
CA ASP A 291 12.36 15.29 15.56
C ASP A 291 13.83 14.93 15.78
N GLU A 292 14.38 13.99 15.00
CA GLU A 292 15.82 13.68 15.03
C GLU A 292 16.67 14.88 14.66
N ALA A 293 16.33 15.58 13.56
CA ALA A 293 17.02 16.80 13.16
C ALA A 293 16.90 17.91 14.22
N GLY A 294 15.72 18.05 14.84
CA GLY A 294 15.45 19.01 15.90
C GLY A 294 16.22 18.72 17.19
N GLN A 295 16.31 17.45 17.59
CA GLN A 295 17.11 17.01 18.73
C GLN A 295 18.60 17.28 18.50
N PHE A 296 19.10 16.97 17.30
CA PHE A 296 20.49 17.28 16.95
C PHE A 296 20.77 18.79 16.99
N LEU A 297 19.86 19.61 16.43
CA LEU A 297 19.95 21.07 16.50
C LEU A 297 19.90 21.60 17.94
N ALA A 298 19.05 21.03 18.79
CA ALA A 298 19.00 21.38 20.21
C ALA A 298 20.30 21.00 20.93
N TRP A 299 20.89 19.85 20.59
CA TRP A 299 22.20 19.46 21.08
C TRP A 299 23.29 20.44 20.62
N LEU A 300 23.33 20.85 19.35
CA LEU A 300 24.28 21.86 18.85
C LEU A 300 24.19 23.18 19.64
N ARG A 301 22.97 23.64 19.93
CA ARG A 301 22.72 24.89 20.69
C ARG A 301 23.13 24.78 22.16
N THR A 302 22.88 23.64 22.79
CA THR A 302 23.15 23.43 24.22
C THR A 302 24.61 23.08 24.50
N ALA A 303 25.24 22.33 23.60
CA ALA A 303 26.63 21.94 23.74
C ALA A 303 27.59 23.13 23.60
N GLN A 304 27.16 24.27 23.04
CA GLN A 304 28.02 25.39 22.58
C GLN A 304 29.36 24.84 22.11
N ALA A 305 29.28 23.85 21.21
CA ALA A 305 30.39 22.97 20.91
C ALA A 305 31.64 23.83 20.68
N LYS A 306 32.65 23.68 21.55
CA LYS A 306 33.93 24.40 21.41
C LYS A 306 34.47 24.25 19.98
N ASP A 307 34.11 23.15 19.34
CA ASP A 307 34.25 22.90 17.92
C ASP A 307 33.01 22.15 17.38
N PRO A 308 32.01 22.84 16.81
CA PRO A 308 30.84 22.20 16.21
C PRO A 308 31.15 21.55 14.86
N SER A 309 32.36 21.75 14.33
CA SER A 309 32.73 21.24 13.02
C SER A 309 33.10 19.76 13.04
N VAL A 310 33.22 19.15 14.22
CA VAL A 310 33.61 17.74 14.40
C VAL A 310 32.48 16.98 15.08
N LEU A 311 32.09 15.83 14.53
CA LEU A 311 31.16 14.89 15.16
C LEU A 311 31.74 13.48 15.08
N GLY A 312 32.14 12.92 16.22
CA GLY A 312 32.91 11.67 16.22
C GLY A 312 34.20 11.81 15.39
N ASP A 313 34.32 11.01 14.34
CA ASP A 313 35.41 11.04 13.35
C ASP A 313 35.10 11.90 12.11
N ALA A 314 33.87 12.40 11.98
CA ALA A 314 33.40 13.15 10.83
C ALA A 314 33.54 14.66 11.02
N ARG A 315 33.58 15.38 9.89
CA ARG A 315 33.46 16.84 9.84
C ARG A 315 32.08 17.24 9.36
N ILE A 316 31.50 18.31 9.92
CA ILE A 316 30.25 18.91 9.44
C ILE A 316 30.43 20.39 9.11
N GLY A 317 29.59 20.88 8.21
CA GLY A 317 29.76 22.20 7.64
C GLY A 317 28.93 22.44 6.40
N PHE A 318 29.17 23.55 5.71
CA PHE A 318 28.46 23.91 4.49
C PHE A 318 29.28 23.55 3.26
N ASN A 319 28.61 23.34 2.12
CA ASN A 319 29.31 23.26 0.84
C ASN A 319 29.80 24.67 0.45
N PRO A 320 31.11 24.90 0.21
CA PRO A 320 31.62 26.23 -0.07
C PRO A 320 31.07 26.80 -1.39
N VAL A 321 30.58 28.04 -1.34
CA VAL A 321 30.11 28.80 -2.51
C VAL A 321 30.83 30.15 -2.54
N PRO A 322 31.68 30.44 -3.55
CA PRO A 322 32.11 29.58 -4.67
C PRO A 322 33.04 28.43 -4.21
N PRO A 323 33.22 27.37 -5.02
CA PRO A 323 34.08 26.25 -4.67
C PRO A 323 35.53 26.71 -4.50
N SER A 324 36.03 26.65 -3.26
CA SER A 324 37.33 27.19 -2.84
C SER A 324 38.45 26.14 -2.80
N GLY A 325 38.21 24.95 -3.36
CA GLY A 325 39.11 23.78 -3.25
C GLY A 325 38.99 23.04 -1.91
N ALA A 326 38.40 23.65 -0.88
CA ALA A 326 37.97 22.94 0.32
C ALA A 326 36.73 22.08 0.00
N LEU A 327 36.69 20.86 0.55
CA LEU A 327 35.52 19.97 0.38
C LEU A 327 34.34 20.41 1.26
N ILE A 328 34.58 21.12 2.36
CA ILE A 328 33.55 21.56 3.31
C ILE A 328 34.03 22.81 4.05
N GLU A 329 33.17 23.82 4.18
CA GLU A 329 33.37 24.97 5.07
C GLU A 329 32.92 24.55 6.49
N PRO A 330 33.82 24.46 7.48
CA PRO A 330 33.51 23.96 8.81
C PRO A 330 32.36 24.73 9.48
N LEU A 331 31.43 24.02 10.13
CA LEU A 331 30.37 24.65 10.91
C LEU A 331 30.96 25.40 12.11
N ARG A 332 30.68 26.70 12.26
CA ARG A 332 31.19 27.53 13.37
C ARG A 332 30.10 27.77 14.41
N PRO A 333 30.46 28.06 15.67
CA PRO A 333 29.48 28.40 16.71
C PRO A 333 28.54 29.56 16.32
N ALA A 334 29.04 30.53 15.56
CA ALA A 334 28.25 31.68 15.09
C ALA A 334 27.16 31.32 14.09
N ASP A 335 27.27 30.17 13.40
CA ASP A 335 26.30 29.73 12.40
C ASP A 335 25.08 29.04 13.05
N ILE A 336 25.26 28.47 14.25
CA ILE A 336 24.25 27.65 14.96
C ILE A 336 22.92 28.38 15.24
N PRO A 337 22.91 29.64 15.71
CA PRO A 337 21.64 30.35 15.98
C PRO A 337 20.76 30.48 14.74
N GLY A 338 21.36 30.56 13.55
CA GLY A 338 20.66 30.67 12.26
C GLY A 338 20.21 29.34 11.66
N LEU A 339 20.58 28.20 12.27
CA LEU A 339 20.20 26.87 11.76
C LEU A 339 18.74 26.53 12.07
N GLN A 340 18.10 25.90 11.09
CA GLN A 340 16.74 25.39 11.16
C GLN A 340 16.67 23.96 10.59
N ALA A 341 15.89 23.09 11.21
CA ALA A 341 15.51 21.81 10.60
C ALA A 341 14.49 22.08 9.47
N ARG A 342 14.70 21.49 8.29
CA ARG A 342 13.82 21.64 7.13
C ARG A 342 13.55 20.30 6.44
N PRO A 343 12.40 20.16 5.75
CA PRO A 343 12.03 18.96 4.98
C PRO A 343 12.80 18.86 3.66
N SER A 344 14.12 18.99 3.73
CA SER A 344 15.04 18.75 2.63
C SER A 344 16.43 18.49 3.19
N CYS A 345 17.16 17.57 2.57
CA CYS A 345 18.60 17.44 2.77
C CYS A 345 19.29 17.45 1.41
N ILE A 346 20.58 17.78 1.38
CA ILE A 346 21.37 17.69 0.16
C ILE A 346 21.55 16.21 -0.17
N THR A 347 20.91 15.75 -1.24
CA THR A 347 21.14 14.45 -1.86
C THR A 347 22.25 14.55 -2.89
#